data_AF-A0A182SMC5-F1
#
_entry.id   AF-A0A182SMC5-F1
#
_cell.length_a   1.000
_cell.length_b   1.000
_cell.length_c   1.000
_cell.angle_alpha   90.00
_cell.angle_beta   90.00
_cell.angle_gamma   90.00
#
_symmetry.space_group_name_H-M   'P 1'
#
loop_
_entity.id
_entity.type
_entity.pdbx_description
1 polymer ?
#
loop_
_entity_poly.entity_id
_entity_poly.type
_entity_poly.pdbx_seq_one_letter_code
_entity_poly.pdbx_strand_id
1 'polypeptide(L)'
;TIGELVEQVNRTANFSDSFFDRYREIGAILWLAGLATTIMTLLVTLILLSALSCGCCHADNKAGITLILGAICICIASLALSGFTMMEMLLGAHGQLFICHPLYNEPDYTVLQKLIDKPGLIYPTEPQYGIIGELLRQAAPPEAQWSQPVQISLSTALNACEKGHGSYSTFQLDTLLNLTAKLEHRQRSELVRAIESVAASEEPFIGFTVRIQGILEDMLYDSDLNLTSTRMELTQLSPDKDVLTFIDQLQRVSAQIQDVATASRMTTLGSRAKRLQLSLLAPLEQLRGDIVYHLTALELQLSPWAAQVNKSLTHLRNAQTFLDTEAAEVCFNRSDVYRARLRAHLDAYRNYTATVLNERCASCRPLFDIFDAMRMLFCHHIMDPMNGLWFSAFLCLFFWAVATPLSLMLSSTYRRLEILSSKLQ
;
A
#
# COMPACT_ATOMS: atom_id res chain seq x y z
N THR A 1 9.70 20.18 -14.49
CA THR A 1 8.29 20.43 -14.05
C THR A 1 7.35 19.44 -14.74
N ILE A 2 6.09 19.30 -14.31
CA ILE A 2 5.10 18.42 -15.01
C ILE A 2 5.00 18.77 -16.50
N GLY A 3 5.16 20.05 -16.87
CA GLY A 3 5.19 20.50 -18.26
C GLY A 3 6.33 19.92 -19.11
N GLU A 4 7.55 19.83 -18.57
CA GLU A 4 8.69 19.19 -19.26
C GLU A 4 8.49 17.69 -19.42
N LEU A 5 7.88 17.03 -18.41
CA LEU A 5 7.58 15.61 -18.48
C LEU A 5 6.52 15.32 -19.56
N VAL A 6 5.49 16.16 -19.63
CA VAL A 6 4.47 16.10 -20.69
C VAL A 6 5.09 16.35 -22.07
N GLU A 7 6.03 17.30 -22.19
CA GLU A 7 6.72 17.55 -23.46
C GLU A 7 7.59 16.38 -23.90
N GLN A 8 8.33 15.75 -22.97
CA GLN A 8 9.11 14.53 -23.25
C GLN A 8 8.22 13.35 -23.64
N VAL A 9 7.11 13.14 -22.94
CA VAL A 9 6.13 12.10 -23.28
C VAL A 9 5.54 12.36 -24.67
N ASN A 10 5.17 13.60 -24.98
CA ASN A 10 4.61 13.96 -26.27
C ASN A 10 5.63 13.81 -27.42
N ARG A 11 6.90 14.11 -27.16
CA ARG A 11 7.98 13.92 -28.13
C ARG A 11 8.25 12.43 -28.42
N THR A 12 8.14 11.60 -27.38
CA THR A 12 8.27 10.13 -27.49
C THR A 12 7.05 9.51 -28.21
N ALA A 13 5.84 10.03 -27.93
CA ALA A 13 4.61 9.64 -28.62
C ALA A 13 4.67 9.96 -30.12
N ASN A 14 5.10 11.17 -30.49
CA ASN A 14 5.24 11.56 -31.91
C ASN A 14 6.28 10.71 -32.67
N PHE A 15 7.36 10.28 -32.00
CA PHE A 15 8.32 9.35 -32.60
C PHE A 15 7.71 7.97 -32.82
N SER A 16 6.95 7.47 -31.83
CA SER A 16 6.21 6.22 -31.94
C SER A 16 5.21 6.26 -33.10
N ASP A 17 4.43 7.34 -33.22
CA ASP A 17 3.43 7.52 -34.28
C ASP A 17 4.07 7.52 -35.68
N SER A 18 5.19 8.23 -35.84
CA SER A 18 5.98 8.22 -37.09
C SER A 18 6.45 6.81 -37.48
N PHE A 19 6.91 6.02 -36.51
CA PHE A 19 7.33 4.65 -36.75
C PHE A 19 6.14 3.76 -37.15
N PHE A 20 5.00 3.90 -36.46
CA PHE A 20 3.78 3.16 -36.78
C PHE A 20 3.20 3.53 -38.13
N ASP A 21 3.25 4.80 -38.54
CA ASP A 21 2.79 5.25 -39.85
C ASP A 21 3.60 4.62 -40.97
N ARG A 22 4.93 4.62 -40.83
CA ARG A 22 5.81 3.98 -41.81
C ARG A 22 5.62 2.47 -41.86
N TYR A 23 5.37 1.85 -40.71
CA TYR A 23 5.05 0.44 -40.62
C TYR A 23 3.73 0.12 -41.35
N ARG A 24 2.72 0.97 -41.18
CA ARG A 24 1.41 0.84 -41.84
C ARG A 24 1.52 1.01 -43.35
N GLU A 25 2.38 1.91 -43.82
CA GLU A 25 2.65 2.10 -45.24
C GLU A 25 3.30 0.85 -45.87
N ILE A 26 4.33 0.29 -45.22
CA ILE A 26 4.97 -0.96 -45.66
C ILE A 26 3.96 -2.12 -45.67
N GLY A 27 3.14 -2.23 -44.63
CA GLY A 27 2.08 -3.23 -44.56
C GLY A 27 1.05 -3.09 -45.67
N ALA A 28 0.66 -1.86 -46.02
CA ALA A 28 -0.26 -1.60 -47.13
C ALA A 28 0.34 -1.99 -48.48
N ILE A 29 1.65 -1.74 -48.69
CA ILE A 29 2.36 -2.14 -49.92
C ILE A 29 2.42 -3.67 -50.04
N LEU A 30 2.80 -4.37 -48.96
CA LEU A 30 2.83 -5.83 -48.92
C LEU A 30 1.43 -6.42 -49.19
N TRP A 31 0.39 -5.85 -48.58
CA TRP A 31 -0.99 -6.28 -48.78
C TRP A 31 -1.46 -6.07 -50.22
N LEU A 32 -1.18 -4.90 -50.82
CA LEU A 32 -1.49 -4.62 -52.22
C LEU A 32 -0.74 -5.55 -53.18
N ALA A 33 0.53 -5.85 -52.90
CA ALA A 33 1.32 -6.80 -53.68
C ALA A 33 0.75 -8.22 -53.59
N GLY A 34 0.33 -8.66 -52.40
CA GLY A 34 -0.40 -9.92 -52.19
C GLY A 34 -1.74 -9.97 -52.94
N LEU A 35 -2.50 -8.88 -52.91
CA LEU A 35 -3.76 -8.77 -53.65
C LEU A 35 -3.53 -8.83 -55.17
N ALA A 36 -2.52 -8.11 -55.67
CA ALA A 36 -2.19 -8.11 -57.09
C ALA A 36 -1.76 -9.50 -57.57
N THR A 37 -0.91 -10.20 -56.80
CA THR A 37 -0.47 -11.55 -57.13
C THR A 37 -1.62 -12.55 -57.11
N THR A 38 -2.51 -12.48 -56.11
CA THR A 38 -3.70 -13.35 -56.06
C THR A 38 -4.65 -13.10 -57.24
N ILE A 39 -4.94 -11.84 -57.59
CA ILE A 39 -5.77 -11.51 -58.77
C ILE A 39 -5.13 -12.03 -60.06
N MET A 40 -3.81 -11.86 -60.21
CA MET A 40 -3.07 -12.37 -61.37
C MET A 40 -3.18 -13.90 -61.47
N THR A 41 -3.02 -14.61 -60.34
CA THR A 41 -3.15 -16.07 -60.34
C THR A 41 -4.57 -16.51 -60.68
N LEU A 42 -5.59 -15.83 -60.14
CA LEU A 42 -7.00 -16.09 -60.44
C LEU A 42 -7.29 -15.89 -61.93
N LEU A 43 -6.83 -14.79 -62.53
CA LEU A 43 -7.05 -14.49 -63.94
C LEU A 43 -6.43 -15.57 -64.85
N VAL A 44 -5.20 -16.01 -64.56
CA VAL A 44 -4.56 -17.10 -65.30
C VAL A 44 -5.37 -18.39 -65.17
N THR A 45 -5.83 -18.74 -63.96
CA THR A 45 -6.64 -19.96 -63.77
C THR A 45 -7.97 -19.89 -64.51
N LEU A 46 -8.64 -18.73 -64.55
CA LEU A 46 -9.89 -18.55 -65.30
C LEU A 46 -9.68 -18.69 -66.82
N ILE A 47 -8.57 -18.19 -67.36
CA ILE A 47 -8.23 -18.40 -68.78
C ILE A 47 -8.08 -19.89 -69.08
N LEU A 48 -7.35 -20.63 -68.25
CA LEU A 48 -7.18 -22.08 -68.44
C LEU A 48 -8.51 -22.84 -68.32
N LEU A 49 -9.35 -22.50 -67.33
CA LEU A 49 -10.67 -23.11 -67.15
C LEU A 49 -11.60 -22.82 -68.33
N SER A 50 -11.59 -21.58 -68.86
CA SER A 50 -12.38 -21.22 -70.05
C SER A 50 -11.90 -21.96 -71.30
N ALA A 51 -10.60 -22.20 -71.43
CA ALA A 51 -10.06 -22.99 -72.53
C ALA A 51 -10.52 -24.45 -72.47
N LEU A 52 -10.56 -25.04 -71.27
CA LEU A 52 -11.08 -26.39 -71.04
C LEU A 52 -12.59 -26.47 -71.31
N SER A 53 -13.38 -25.47 -70.88
CA SER A 53 -14.82 -25.46 -71.14
C SER A 53 -15.14 -25.30 -72.64
N CYS A 54 -14.38 -24.49 -73.38
CA CYS A 54 -14.48 -24.41 -74.84
C CYS A 54 -14.20 -25.77 -75.52
N GLY A 55 -13.24 -26.54 -75.00
CA GLY A 55 -12.96 -27.90 -75.48
C GLY A 55 -14.13 -28.85 -75.25
N CYS A 56 -14.76 -28.81 -74.07
CA CYS A 56 -15.96 -29.60 -73.79
C CYS A 56 -17.15 -29.24 -74.70
N CYS A 57 -17.27 -27.98 -75.11
CA CYS A 57 -18.32 -27.50 -76.01
C CYS A 57 -18.03 -27.75 -77.50
N HIS A 58 -17.02 -28.57 -77.85
CA HIS A 58 -16.60 -28.87 -79.23
C HIS A 58 -16.17 -27.64 -80.05
N ALA A 59 -15.74 -26.57 -79.37
CA ALA A 59 -15.17 -25.38 -80.00
C ALA A 59 -13.63 -25.48 -80.08
N ASP A 60 -13.13 -26.56 -80.70
CA ASP A 60 -11.71 -26.99 -80.63
C ASP A 60 -10.71 -25.90 -81.07
N ASN A 61 -11.05 -25.12 -82.10
CA ASN A 61 -10.23 -23.99 -82.55
C ASN A 61 -10.05 -22.94 -81.46
N LYS A 62 -11.17 -22.54 -80.84
CA LYS A 62 -11.20 -21.53 -79.78
C LYS A 62 -10.51 -22.04 -78.53
N ALA A 63 -10.71 -23.32 -78.19
CA ALA A 63 -10.01 -23.97 -77.07
C ALA A 63 -8.48 -23.97 -77.27
N GLY A 64 -8.01 -24.34 -78.47
CA GLY A 64 -6.58 -24.36 -78.80
C GLY A 64 -5.92 -22.98 -78.75
N ILE A 65 -6.57 -21.94 -79.26
CA ILE A 65 -6.09 -20.55 -79.20
C ILE A 65 -6.05 -20.05 -77.75
N THR A 66 -7.10 -20.28 -76.97
CA THR A 66 -7.17 -19.85 -75.57
C THR A 66 -6.13 -20.57 -74.70
N LEU A 67 -5.79 -21.84 -74.98
CA LEU A 67 -4.70 -22.55 -74.30
C LEU A 67 -3.32 -21.96 -74.62
N ILE A 68 -3.06 -21.53 -75.87
CA ILE A 68 -1.81 -20.86 -76.24
C ILE A 68 -1.71 -19.51 -75.54
N LEU A 69 -2.81 -18.73 -75.54
CA LEU A 69 -2.89 -17.47 -74.81
C LEU A 69 -2.64 -17.69 -73.32
N GLY A 70 -3.27 -18.71 -72.73
CA GLY A 70 -3.06 -19.12 -71.34
C GLY A 70 -1.60 -19.47 -71.04
N ALA A 71 -0.93 -20.24 -71.92
CA ALA A 71 0.49 -20.57 -71.76
C ALA A 71 1.40 -19.33 -71.82
N ILE A 72 1.10 -18.37 -72.71
CA ILE A 72 1.83 -17.10 -72.78
C ILE A 72 1.61 -16.28 -71.49
N CYS A 73 0.37 -16.20 -71.01
CA CYS A 73 0.03 -15.53 -69.76
C CYS A 73 0.71 -16.20 -68.55
N ILE A 74 0.77 -17.53 -68.49
CA ILE A 74 1.52 -18.26 -67.46
C ILE A 74 3.00 -17.87 -67.51
N CYS A 75 3.64 -17.85 -68.68
CA CYS A 75 5.06 -17.48 -68.79
C CYS A 75 5.32 -16.06 -68.23
N ILE A 76 4.52 -15.07 -68.62
CA ILE A 76 4.67 -13.69 -68.15
C ILE A 76 4.38 -13.59 -66.64
N ALA A 77 3.28 -14.17 -66.18
CA ALA A 77 2.89 -14.15 -64.77
C ALA A 77 3.90 -14.91 -63.90
N SER A 78 4.52 -15.99 -64.41
CA SER A 78 5.53 -16.76 -63.70
C SER A 78 6.81 -15.96 -63.45
N LEU A 79 7.23 -15.10 -64.39
CA LEU A 79 8.38 -14.20 -64.20
C LEU A 79 8.11 -13.20 -63.08
N ALA A 80 6.93 -12.56 -63.11
CA ALA A 80 6.53 -11.61 -62.07
C ALA A 80 6.39 -12.28 -60.70
N LEU A 81 5.72 -13.44 -60.64
CA LEU A 81 5.49 -14.19 -59.42
C LEU A 81 6.79 -14.77 -58.85
N SER A 82 7.75 -15.15 -59.69
CA SER A 82 9.08 -15.60 -59.25
C SER A 82 9.87 -14.47 -58.59
N GLY A 83 9.85 -13.25 -59.15
CA GLY A 83 10.47 -12.08 -58.55
C GLY A 83 9.86 -11.74 -57.18
N PHE A 84 8.53 -11.77 -57.09
CA PHE A 84 7.81 -11.59 -55.83
C PHE A 84 8.17 -12.67 -54.80
N THR A 85 8.15 -13.94 -55.19
CA THR A 85 8.48 -15.08 -54.31
C THR A 85 9.90 -14.98 -53.77
N MET A 86 10.87 -14.58 -54.60
CA MET A 86 12.25 -14.39 -54.16
C MET A 86 12.39 -13.26 -53.12
N MET A 87 11.68 -12.14 -53.32
CA MET A 87 11.71 -11.02 -52.37
C MET A 87 11.07 -11.40 -51.04
N GLU A 88 9.88 -12.02 -51.09
CA GLU A 88 9.18 -12.48 -49.89
C GLU A 88 9.97 -13.57 -49.14
N MET A 89 10.60 -14.50 -49.85
CA MET A 89 11.48 -15.50 -49.24
C MET A 89 12.69 -14.84 -48.58
N LEU A 90 13.33 -13.90 -49.27
CA LEU A 90 14.49 -13.18 -48.72
C LEU A 90 14.13 -12.44 -47.44
N LEU A 91 12.98 -11.76 -47.39
CA LEU A 91 12.56 -11.03 -46.20
C LEU A 91 12.00 -11.95 -45.10
N GLY A 92 11.07 -12.84 -45.43
CA GLY A 92 10.37 -13.71 -44.49
C GLY A 92 11.26 -14.80 -43.90
N ALA A 93 12.01 -15.53 -44.73
CA ALA A 93 12.83 -16.63 -44.24
C ALA A 93 14.04 -16.12 -43.43
N HIS A 94 14.69 -15.04 -43.89
CA HIS A 94 15.76 -14.42 -43.13
C HIS A 94 15.21 -13.72 -41.87
N GLY A 95 14.05 -13.06 -41.94
CA GLY A 95 13.40 -12.48 -40.77
C GLY A 95 13.11 -13.53 -39.70
N GLN A 96 12.62 -14.71 -40.09
CA GLN A 96 12.37 -15.80 -39.15
C GLN A 96 13.64 -16.31 -38.45
N LEU A 97 14.75 -16.40 -39.20
CA LEU A 97 16.01 -16.92 -38.68
C LEU A 97 16.82 -15.88 -37.89
N PHE A 98 16.88 -14.64 -38.37
CA PHE A 98 17.75 -13.60 -37.80
C PHE A 98 17.03 -12.68 -36.81
N ILE A 99 15.70 -12.61 -36.83
CA ILE A 99 14.91 -11.80 -35.90
C ILE A 99 14.17 -12.74 -34.94
N CYS A 100 13.27 -13.59 -35.45
CA CYS A 100 12.37 -14.33 -34.57
C CYS A 100 13.03 -15.40 -33.71
N HIS A 101 13.95 -16.20 -34.25
CA HIS A 101 14.69 -17.19 -33.45
C HIS A 101 15.45 -16.54 -32.28
N PRO A 102 16.22 -15.45 -32.47
CA PRO A 102 16.82 -14.70 -31.37
C PRO A 102 15.84 -14.17 -30.32
N LEU A 103 14.67 -13.64 -30.72
CA LEU A 103 13.68 -13.10 -29.79
C LEU A 103 12.95 -14.18 -28.97
N TYR A 104 12.84 -15.41 -29.49
CA TYR A 104 12.22 -16.55 -28.80
C TYR A 104 13.22 -17.51 -28.12
N ASN A 105 14.52 -17.18 -28.13
CA ASN A 105 15.55 -17.98 -27.48
C ASN A 105 15.55 -17.78 -25.95
N GLU A 106 14.49 -18.18 -25.28
CA GLU A 106 14.36 -18.13 -23.83
C GLU A 106 15.10 -19.29 -23.15
N PRO A 107 15.75 -19.08 -21.99
CA PRO A 107 15.94 -17.82 -21.23
C PRO A 107 17.24 -17.07 -21.62
N ASP A 108 18.07 -17.64 -22.50
CA ASP A 108 19.44 -17.20 -22.69
C ASP A 108 19.58 -16.00 -23.65
N TYR A 109 18.62 -15.79 -24.55
CA TYR A 109 18.59 -14.69 -25.53
C TYR A 109 19.95 -14.44 -26.20
N THR A 110 20.71 -15.50 -26.52
CA THR A 110 22.16 -15.43 -26.78
C THR A 110 22.57 -14.44 -27.87
N VAL A 111 21.81 -14.37 -28.95
CA VAL A 111 22.08 -13.48 -30.08
C VAL A 111 21.71 -12.05 -29.73
N LEU A 112 20.59 -11.86 -29.02
CA LEU A 112 20.13 -10.54 -28.58
C LEU A 112 21.08 -9.95 -27.53
N GLN A 113 21.59 -10.77 -26.60
CA GLN A 113 22.66 -10.40 -25.69
C GLN A 113 23.92 -9.96 -26.44
N LYS A 114 24.42 -10.76 -27.39
CA LYS A 114 25.63 -10.38 -28.16
C LYS A 114 25.46 -9.10 -28.99
N LEU A 115 24.23 -8.75 -29.33
CA LEU A 115 23.92 -7.56 -30.09
C LEU A 115 23.91 -6.30 -29.18
N ILE A 116 23.36 -6.42 -27.98
CA ILE A 116 23.06 -5.32 -27.05
C ILE A 116 24.06 -5.27 -25.88
N ASP A 117 24.32 -6.38 -25.22
CA ASP A 117 25.24 -6.48 -24.10
C ASP A 117 26.70 -6.46 -24.58
N LYS A 118 27.60 -5.99 -23.70
CA LYS A 118 29.02 -5.86 -24.02
C LYS A 118 29.74 -7.21 -24.26
N PRO A 119 30.73 -7.28 -25.18
CA PRO A 119 31.06 -6.30 -26.21
C PRO A 119 30.05 -6.38 -27.36
N GLY A 120 29.10 -5.45 -27.40
CA GLY A 120 27.96 -5.51 -28.31
C GLY A 120 28.33 -5.14 -29.74
N LEU A 121 27.63 -5.69 -30.72
CA LEU A 121 27.87 -5.45 -32.15
C LEU A 121 27.28 -4.12 -32.67
N ILE A 122 26.36 -3.48 -31.92
CA ILE A 122 25.67 -2.26 -32.36
C ILE A 122 26.55 -1.00 -32.25
N TYR A 123 27.42 -0.93 -31.23
CA TYR A 123 28.12 0.32 -30.93
C TYR A 123 29.57 0.29 -31.45
N PRO A 124 29.97 1.25 -32.31
CA PRO A 124 31.30 1.29 -32.91
C PRO A 124 32.41 1.61 -31.90
N THR A 125 32.06 2.23 -30.77
CA THR A 125 32.93 2.44 -29.62
C THR A 125 32.31 1.73 -28.41
N GLU A 126 33.10 0.88 -27.77
CA GLU A 126 32.67 0.14 -26.59
C GLU A 126 32.28 1.13 -25.48
N PRO A 127 30.99 1.21 -25.08
CA PRO A 127 30.57 2.15 -24.06
C PRO A 127 31.25 1.81 -22.72
N GLN A 128 31.40 2.75 -21.79
CA GLN A 128 31.95 2.42 -20.46
C GLN A 128 30.96 1.59 -19.60
N TYR A 129 29.67 1.69 -19.89
CA TYR A 129 28.58 1.00 -19.20
C TYR A 129 27.76 0.14 -20.18
N GLY A 130 27.02 -0.86 -19.70
CA GLY A 130 26.07 -1.59 -20.56
C GLY A 130 24.94 -0.67 -21.05
N ILE A 131 24.26 -1.02 -22.14
CA ILE A 131 23.21 -0.16 -22.75
C ILE A 131 22.13 0.20 -21.73
N ILE A 132 21.68 -0.77 -20.92
CA ILE A 132 20.68 -0.54 -19.89
C ILE A 132 21.17 0.48 -18.86
N GLY A 133 22.44 0.38 -18.44
CA GLY A 133 23.05 1.33 -17.51
C GLY A 133 23.15 2.73 -18.09
N GLU A 134 23.47 2.86 -19.39
CA GLU A 134 23.53 4.15 -20.08
C GLU A 134 22.15 4.79 -20.22
N LEU A 135 21.13 4.01 -20.59
CA LEU A 135 19.74 4.48 -20.67
C LEU A 135 19.23 4.95 -19.30
N LEU A 136 19.51 4.19 -18.23
CA LEU A 136 19.15 4.58 -16.87
C LEU A 136 19.85 5.86 -16.44
N ARG A 137 21.13 6.04 -16.82
CA ARG A 137 21.90 7.25 -16.52
C ARG A 137 21.36 8.47 -17.28
N GLN A 138 20.94 8.30 -18.53
CA GLN A 138 20.31 9.37 -19.31
C GLN A 138 18.92 9.75 -18.78
N ALA A 139 18.16 8.76 -18.28
CA ALA A 139 16.85 9.01 -17.67
C ALA A 139 16.94 9.58 -16.25
N ALA A 140 18.07 9.40 -15.55
CA ALA A 140 18.26 9.90 -14.21
C ALA A 140 18.48 11.43 -14.18
N PRO A 141 18.07 12.12 -13.10
CA PRO A 141 18.34 13.54 -12.92
C PRO A 141 19.85 13.84 -12.99
N PRO A 142 20.28 15.02 -13.46
CA PRO A 142 21.69 15.36 -13.59
C PRO A 142 22.45 15.36 -12.24
N GLU A 143 21.75 15.56 -11.13
CA GLU A 143 22.28 15.45 -9.76
C GLU A 143 22.42 14.01 -9.24
N ALA A 144 21.99 13.00 -10.01
CA ALA A 144 22.04 11.59 -9.60
C ALA A 144 23.48 11.08 -9.49
N GLN A 145 23.90 10.77 -8.25
CA GLN A 145 25.18 10.13 -7.97
C GLN A 145 25.03 8.63 -7.84
N TRP A 146 25.66 7.89 -8.76
CA TRP A 146 25.71 6.45 -8.76
C TRP A 146 26.97 5.99 -8.01
N SER A 147 26.81 5.10 -7.04
CA SER A 147 27.93 4.56 -6.25
C SER A 147 28.79 3.58 -7.04
N GLN A 148 28.18 2.84 -7.97
CA GLN A 148 28.78 1.82 -8.83
C GLN A 148 28.07 1.83 -10.19
N PRO A 149 28.73 1.40 -11.27
CA PRO A 149 28.07 1.26 -12.57
C PRO A 149 27.08 0.10 -12.58
N VAL A 150 25.88 0.34 -13.11
CA VAL A 150 24.88 -0.71 -13.33
C VAL A 150 25.34 -1.62 -14.47
N GLN A 151 25.58 -2.90 -14.15
CA GLN A 151 25.96 -3.93 -15.12
C GLN A 151 24.95 -5.07 -15.09
N ILE A 152 23.96 -4.97 -15.97
CA ILE A 152 22.90 -5.98 -16.11
C ILE A 152 22.83 -6.37 -17.57
N SER A 153 22.82 -7.68 -17.81
CA SER A 153 22.57 -8.25 -19.14
C SER A 153 21.09 -8.16 -19.47
N LEU A 154 20.78 -8.02 -20.75
CA LEU A 154 19.40 -7.94 -21.22
C LEU A 154 18.59 -9.18 -20.83
N SER A 155 19.18 -10.38 -20.92
CA SER A 155 18.50 -11.62 -20.54
C SER A 155 18.12 -11.64 -19.06
N THR A 156 19.01 -11.17 -18.17
CA THR A 156 18.74 -11.13 -16.73
C THR A 156 17.60 -10.17 -16.45
N ALA A 157 17.60 -9.00 -17.12
CA ALA A 157 16.50 -8.05 -17.01
C ALA A 157 15.18 -8.63 -17.53
N LEU A 158 15.16 -9.20 -18.73
CA LEU A 158 13.95 -9.79 -19.33
C LEU A 158 13.39 -10.94 -18.48
N ASN A 159 14.22 -11.89 -18.05
CA ASN A 159 13.81 -13.02 -17.23
C ASN A 159 13.29 -12.59 -15.84
N ALA A 160 13.92 -11.57 -15.22
CA ALA A 160 13.45 -11.03 -13.95
C ALA A 160 12.10 -10.30 -14.11
N CYS A 161 11.92 -9.56 -15.21
CA CYS A 161 10.68 -8.87 -15.51
C CYS A 161 9.56 -9.81 -15.92
N GLU A 162 9.85 -10.90 -16.63
CA GLU A 162 8.90 -11.98 -16.87
C GLU A 162 8.37 -12.55 -15.55
N LYS A 163 9.26 -12.82 -14.59
CA LYS A 163 8.85 -13.29 -13.26
C LYS A 163 8.17 -12.21 -12.40
N GLY A 164 8.07 -10.98 -12.89
CA GLY A 164 7.39 -9.87 -12.21
C GLY A 164 8.16 -9.27 -11.04
N HIS A 165 9.48 -9.45 -10.98
CA HIS A 165 10.32 -8.81 -9.95
C HIS A 165 10.19 -7.28 -9.96
N GLY A 166 10.48 -6.67 -8.81
CA GLY A 166 10.51 -5.20 -8.68
C GLY A 166 11.59 -4.59 -9.56
N SER A 167 11.31 -3.40 -10.11
CA SER A 167 12.30 -2.65 -10.91
C SER A 167 13.54 -2.27 -10.09
N TYR A 168 13.38 -2.06 -8.78
CA TYR A 168 14.47 -1.67 -7.88
C TYR A 168 15.58 -2.73 -7.82
N SER A 169 15.22 -3.99 -7.62
CA SER A 169 16.16 -5.12 -7.57
C SER A 169 16.64 -5.50 -8.98
N THR A 170 15.73 -5.53 -9.95
CA THR A 170 16.05 -5.94 -11.33
C THR A 170 17.07 -5.01 -11.98
N PHE A 171 16.93 -3.69 -11.79
CA PHE A 171 17.80 -2.68 -12.37
C PHE A 171 18.92 -2.20 -11.44
N GLN A 172 19.16 -2.89 -10.31
CA GLN A 172 20.21 -2.54 -9.33
C GLN A 172 20.15 -1.06 -8.91
N LEU A 173 18.95 -0.54 -8.68
CA LEU A 173 18.73 0.87 -8.31
C LEU A 173 19.20 1.19 -6.88
N ASP A 174 19.61 0.20 -6.11
CA ASP A 174 20.33 0.37 -4.86
C ASP A 174 21.68 1.09 -5.05
N THR A 175 22.30 0.95 -6.23
CA THR A 175 23.52 1.68 -6.60
C THR A 175 23.30 3.19 -6.73
N LEU A 176 22.10 3.61 -7.14
CA LEU A 176 21.67 5.01 -7.21
C LEU A 176 21.23 5.52 -5.83
N LEU A 177 20.37 4.76 -5.16
CA LEU A 177 19.86 5.13 -3.85
C LEU A 177 19.70 3.89 -2.98
N ASN A 178 20.66 3.67 -2.09
CA ASN A 178 20.57 2.60 -1.11
C ASN A 178 19.58 2.96 0.01
N LEU A 179 18.31 2.62 -0.23
CA LEU A 179 17.23 2.89 0.72
C LEU A 179 17.38 2.10 2.00
N THR A 180 17.93 0.88 1.93
CA THR A 180 18.16 0.05 3.12
C THR A 180 19.19 0.66 4.07
N ALA A 181 20.25 1.27 3.53
CA ALA A 181 21.23 2.02 4.30
C ALA A 181 20.65 3.32 4.84
N LYS A 182 19.84 4.07 4.05
CA LYS A 182 19.21 5.31 4.52
C LYS A 182 18.17 5.09 5.62
N LEU A 183 17.52 3.94 5.63
CA LEU A 183 16.56 3.51 6.66
C LEU A 183 17.23 2.83 7.86
N GLU A 184 18.57 2.71 7.87
CA GLU A 184 19.30 2.16 9.01
C GLU A 184 19.20 3.13 10.20
N HIS A 185 18.28 2.83 11.10
CA HIS A 185 17.99 3.67 12.26
C HIS A 185 19.19 3.78 13.21
N ARG A 186 20.07 2.76 13.25
CA ARG A 186 21.27 2.74 14.10
C ARG A 186 22.31 3.78 13.72
N GLN A 187 22.34 4.20 12.46
CA GLN A 187 23.27 5.24 11.98
C GLN A 187 22.76 6.66 12.26
N ARG A 188 21.50 6.83 12.69
CA ARG A 188 20.89 8.13 12.94
C ARG A 188 20.99 8.49 14.43
N SER A 189 22.07 9.18 14.78
CA SER A 189 22.34 9.58 16.18
C SER A 189 21.21 10.36 16.84
N GLU A 190 20.53 11.24 16.10
CA GLU A 190 19.40 12.01 16.63
C GLU A 190 18.20 11.12 16.99
N LEU A 191 17.88 10.15 16.14
CA LEU A 191 16.80 9.20 16.39
C LEU A 191 17.13 8.28 17.56
N VAL A 192 18.39 7.80 17.64
CA VAL A 192 18.85 7.01 18.77
C VAL A 192 18.71 7.81 20.07
N ARG A 193 19.17 9.06 20.11
CA ARG A 193 19.00 9.94 21.29
C ARG A 193 17.53 10.17 21.63
N ALA A 194 16.68 10.39 20.64
CA ALA A 194 15.24 10.58 20.86
C ALA A 194 14.60 9.32 21.48
N ILE A 195 14.95 8.12 21.00
CA ILE A 195 14.49 6.86 21.59
C ILE A 195 15.02 6.72 23.03
N GLU A 196 16.30 6.99 23.28
CA GLU A 196 16.87 6.92 24.63
C GLU A 196 16.25 7.93 25.59
N SER A 197 15.76 9.08 25.10
CA SER A 197 15.11 10.08 25.94
C SER A 197 13.71 9.66 26.42
N VAL A 198 13.11 8.62 25.84
CA VAL A 198 11.82 8.11 26.26
C VAL A 198 11.99 7.27 27.52
N ALA A 199 11.63 7.86 28.66
CA ALA A 199 11.63 7.20 29.96
C ALA A 199 10.32 7.46 30.72
N ALA A 200 9.85 6.46 31.44
CA ALA A 200 8.86 6.62 32.51
C ALA A 200 9.54 7.19 33.76
N SER A 201 8.82 8.02 34.51
CA SER A 201 9.30 8.65 35.74
C SER A 201 8.30 8.41 36.88
N GLU A 202 8.84 8.12 38.06
CA GLU A 202 8.13 7.99 39.34
C GLU A 202 7.84 9.33 40.03
N GLU A 203 8.43 10.42 39.53
CA GLU A 203 8.36 11.77 40.11
C GLU A 203 6.93 12.25 40.46
N PRO A 204 5.88 11.99 39.62
CA PRO A 204 4.51 12.37 39.95
C PRO A 204 3.97 11.72 41.24
N PHE A 205 4.47 10.53 41.59
CA PHE A 205 4.00 9.78 42.76
C PHE A 205 4.67 10.25 44.06
N ILE A 206 5.91 10.72 44.01
CA ILE A 206 6.66 11.21 45.18
C ILE A 206 5.97 12.44 45.80
N GLY A 207 5.56 13.41 44.98
CA GLY A 207 4.86 14.60 45.49
C GLY A 207 3.46 14.28 46.04
N PHE A 208 2.81 13.25 45.51
CA PHE A 208 1.49 12.84 45.94
C PHE A 208 1.51 12.22 47.34
N THR A 209 2.43 11.31 47.62
CA THR A 209 2.52 10.61 48.91
C THR A 209 2.86 11.54 50.06
N VAL A 210 3.82 12.46 49.89
CA VAL A 210 4.18 13.46 50.92
C VAL A 210 2.98 14.32 51.31
N ARG A 211 2.21 14.79 50.31
CA ARG A 211 1.03 15.63 50.55
C ARG A 211 -0.07 14.86 51.28
N ILE A 212 -0.37 13.63 50.87
CA ILE A 212 -1.40 12.81 51.52
C ILE A 212 -0.97 12.41 52.93
N GLN A 213 0.31 12.15 53.14
CA GLN A 213 0.83 11.82 54.47
C GLN A 213 0.60 12.97 55.45
N GLY A 214 0.95 14.21 55.07
CA GLY A 214 0.71 15.39 55.91
C GLY A 214 -0.76 15.55 56.27
N ILE A 215 -1.67 15.40 55.28
CA ILE A 215 -3.12 15.48 55.52
C ILE A 215 -3.60 14.42 56.52
N LEU A 216 -3.12 13.18 56.40
CA LEU A 216 -3.52 12.10 57.31
C LEU A 216 -2.93 12.27 58.72
N GLU A 217 -1.71 12.81 58.84
CA GLU A 217 -1.08 13.14 60.13
C GLU A 217 -1.83 14.28 60.83
N ASP A 218 -2.22 15.34 60.10
CA ASP A 218 -3.04 16.43 60.62
C ASP A 218 -4.41 15.92 61.10
N MET A 219 -5.08 15.06 60.31
CA MET A 219 -6.35 14.43 60.70
C MET A 219 -6.22 13.59 61.97
N LEU A 220 -5.09 12.90 62.15
CA LEU A 220 -4.79 12.11 63.36
C LEU A 220 -4.60 13.02 64.57
N TYR A 221 -3.84 14.10 64.41
CA TYR A 221 -3.60 15.09 65.46
C TYR A 221 -4.90 15.77 65.91
N ASP A 222 -5.73 16.22 64.97
CA ASP A 222 -7.02 16.86 65.24
C ASP A 222 -8.04 15.93 65.91
N SER A 223 -7.82 14.61 65.82
CA SER A 223 -8.68 13.61 66.44
C SER A 223 -8.31 13.29 67.90
N ASP A 224 -7.16 13.76 68.39
CA ASP A 224 -6.68 13.53 69.76
C ASP A 224 -7.27 14.55 70.75
N LEU A 225 -8.61 14.57 70.84
CA LEU A 225 -9.36 15.49 71.70
C LEU A 225 -9.94 14.77 72.92
N ASN A 226 -9.66 15.29 74.13
CA ASN A 226 -10.29 14.81 75.35
C ASN A 226 -11.66 15.47 75.57
N LEU A 227 -12.67 14.94 74.88
CA LEU A 227 -14.07 15.38 75.05
C LEU A 227 -14.70 14.91 76.37
N THR A 228 -14.12 13.88 77.00
CA THR A 228 -14.63 13.31 78.25
C THR A 228 -14.62 14.34 79.38
N SER A 229 -13.55 15.14 79.49
CA SER A 229 -13.45 16.21 80.50
C SER A 229 -14.56 17.25 80.33
N THR A 230 -14.74 17.75 79.11
CA THR A 230 -15.77 18.75 78.78
C THR A 230 -17.18 18.20 79.01
N ARG A 231 -17.42 16.94 78.65
CA ARG A 231 -18.70 16.26 78.93
C ARG A 231 -18.97 16.15 80.42
N MET A 232 -17.96 15.83 81.24
CA MET A 232 -18.10 15.73 82.70
C MET A 232 -18.43 17.07 83.34
N GLU A 233 -17.79 18.16 82.93
CA GLU A 233 -18.13 19.53 83.39
C GLU A 233 -19.58 19.89 83.06
N LEU A 234 -20.00 19.61 81.82
CA LEU A 234 -21.37 19.84 81.36
C LEU A 234 -22.40 18.87 81.96
N THR A 235 -22.01 17.88 82.77
CA THR A 235 -22.95 16.94 83.42
C THR A 235 -23.20 17.30 84.91
N GLN A 236 -22.52 18.31 85.46
CA GLN A 236 -22.65 18.71 86.87
C GLN A 236 -24.06 19.21 87.28
N LEU A 237 -24.39 19.23 88.58
CA LEU A 237 -25.76 19.47 89.07
C LEU A 237 -26.39 20.75 88.49
N SER A 238 -27.55 20.59 87.84
CA SER A 238 -28.40 21.72 87.44
C SER A 238 -29.21 22.22 88.64
N PRO A 239 -29.31 23.54 88.88
CA PRO A 239 -30.23 24.11 89.86
C PRO A 239 -31.71 24.00 89.47
N ASP A 240 -32.05 23.50 88.28
CA ASP A 240 -33.42 23.48 87.72
C ASP A 240 -34.48 22.89 88.65
N LYS A 241 -34.19 21.72 89.24
CA LYS A 241 -35.12 21.05 90.18
C LYS A 241 -35.30 21.82 91.49
N ASP A 242 -34.23 22.44 91.97
CA ASP A 242 -34.23 23.19 93.23
C ASP A 242 -34.91 24.56 93.06
N VAL A 243 -34.80 25.16 91.88
CA VAL A 243 -35.45 26.45 91.58
C VAL A 243 -36.96 26.27 91.39
N LEU A 244 -37.41 25.22 90.68
CA LEU A 244 -38.85 24.98 90.51
C LEU A 244 -39.56 24.70 91.84
N THR A 245 -38.93 23.89 92.70
CA THR A 245 -39.45 23.59 94.04
C THR A 245 -39.45 24.82 94.94
N PHE A 246 -38.40 25.64 94.89
CA PHE A 246 -38.34 26.92 95.59
C PHE A 246 -39.44 27.90 95.13
N ILE A 247 -39.69 28.01 93.82
CA ILE A 247 -40.76 28.87 93.27
C ILE A 247 -42.14 28.40 93.75
N ASP A 248 -42.41 27.10 93.73
CA ASP A 248 -43.67 26.54 94.21
C ASP A 248 -43.86 26.78 95.72
N GLN A 249 -42.81 26.57 96.52
CA GLN A 249 -42.83 26.90 97.95
C GLN A 249 -43.09 28.40 98.19
N LEU A 250 -42.43 29.27 97.43
CA LEU A 250 -42.58 30.72 97.55
C LEU A 250 -44.01 31.19 97.22
N GLN A 251 -44.65 30.56 96.22
CA GLN A 251 -46.06 30.81 95.86
C GLN A 251 -47.04 30.25 96.91
N ARG A 252 -46.75 29.07 97.49
CA ARG A 252 -47.59 28.50 98.56
C ARG A 252 -47.52 29.34 99.83
N VAL A 253 -46.33 29.80 100.22
CA VAL A 253 -46.14 30.67 101.38
C VAL A 253 -46.82 32.01 101.15
N SER A 254 -46.73 32.61 99.96
CA SER A 254 -47.39 33.89 99.68
C SER A 254 -48.92 33.83 99.83
N ALA A 255 -49.53 32.67 99.53
CA ALA A 255 -50.97 32.45 99.69
C ALA A 255 -51.44 32.37 101.17
N GLN A 256 -50.52 32.15 102.11
CA GLN A 256 -50.82 31.99 103.54
C GLN A 256 -50.55 33.27 104.35
N ILE A 257 -49.95 34.30 103.76
CA ILE A 257 -49.61 35.57 104.43
C ILE A 257 -50.86 36.46 104.51
N GLN A 258 -51.21 36.93 105.71
CA GLN A 258 -52.35 37.83 105.93
C GLN A 258 -52.10 39.27 105.46
N ASP A 259 -50.83 39.74 105.49
CA ASP A 259 -50.47 41.06 104.99
C ASP A 259 -50.47 41.11 103.46
N VAL A 260 -51.43 41.86 102.91
CA VAL A 260 -51.66 41.97 101.47
C VAL A 260 -50.45 42.55 100.73
N ALA A 261 -49.74 43.50 101.33
CA ALA A 261 -48.58 44.13 100.69
C ALA A 261 -47.41 43.14 100.53
N THR A 262 -47.11 42.35 101.56
CA THR A 262 -46.06 41.33 101.55
C THR A 262 -46.45 40.14 100.67
N ALA A 263 -47.70 39.66 100.76
CA ALA A 263 -48.21 38.58 99.91
C ALA A 263 -48.13 38.93 98.42
N SER A 264 -48.48 40.18 98.05
CA SER A 264 -48.43 40.67 96.67
C SER A 264 -47.00 40.78 96.13
N ARG A 265 -46.05 41.27 96.93
CA ARG A 265 -44.62 41.31 96.56
C ARG A 265 -44.03 39.92 96.37
N MET A 266 -44.34 38.99 97.27
CA MET A 266 -43.90 37.60 97.20
C MET A 266 -44.48 36.89 95.97
N THR A 267 -45.76 37.12 95.67
CA THR A 267 -46.41 36.60 94.44
C THR A 267 -45.76 37.15 93.17
N THR A 268 -45.42 38.45 93.14
CA THR A 268 -44.70 39.08 92.02
C THR A 268 -43.30 38.51 91.85
N LEU A 269 -42.59 38.24 92.95
CA LEU A 269 -41.27 37.60 92.91
C LEU A 269 -41.38 36.16 92.39
N GLY A 270 -42.36 35.40 92.86
CA GLY A 270 -42.63 34.04 92.39
C GLY A 270 -43.01 33.98 90.91
N SER A 271 -43.80 34.92 90.40
CA SER A 271 -44.14 34.98 88.98
C SER A 271 -42.94 35.36 88.10
N ARG A 272 -42.08 36.29 88.56
CA ARG A 272 -40.83 36.63 87.87
C ARG A 272 -39.83 35.47 87.86
N ALA A 273 -39.68 34.78 88.99
CA ALA A 273 -38.83 33.60 89.10
C ALA A 273 -39.36 32.46 88.22
N LYS A 274 -40.67 32.22 88.19
CA LYS A 274 -41.32 31.27 87.27
C LYS A 274 -41.09 31.62 85.80
N ARG A 275 -41.15 32.91 85.46
CA ARG A 275 -40.84 33.37 84.10
C ARG A 275 -39.38 33.10 83.76
N LEU A 276 -38.42 33.47 84.63
CA LEU A 276 -37.00 33.21 84.44
C LEU A 276 -36.71 31.71 84.27
N GLN A 277 -37.32 30.88 85.11
CA GLN A 277 -37.25 29.43 85.05
C GLN A 277 -37.68 28.89 83.69
N LEU A 278 -38.88 29.27 83.22
CA LEU A 278 -39.45 28.75 81.98
C LEU A 278 -38.85 29.38 80.72
N SER A 279 -38.47 30.66 80.75
CA SER A 279 -38.00 31.39 79.57
C SER A 279 -36.50 31.36 79.37
N LEU A 280 -35.72 31.08 80.43
CA LEU A 280 -34.27 31.12 80.39
C LEU A 280 -33.65 29.79 80.83
N LEU A 281 -33.99 29.29 82.02
CA LEU A 281 -33.31 28.09 82.56
C LEU A 281 -33.69 26.82 81.79
N ALA A 282 -34.98 26.56 81.55
CA ALA A 282 -35.43 25.37 80.84
C ALA A 282 -34.87 25.26 79.39
N PRO A 283 -34.86 26.33 78.57
CA PRO A 283 -34.19 26.29 77.26
C PRO A 283 -32.68 26.06 77.34
N LEU A 284 -32.00 26.61 78.35
CA LEU A 284 -30.56 26.42 78.55
C LEU A 284 -30.23 24.99 78.97
N GLU A 285 -31.05 24.36 79.81
CA GLU A 285 -30.90 22.94 80.19
C GLU A 285 -31.16 22.00 79.00
N GLN A 286 -32.14 22.33 78.15
CA GLN A 286 -32.34 21.59 76.92
C GLN A 286 -31.12 21.69 75.99
N LEU A 287 -30.61 22.90 75.74
CA LEU A 287 -29.42 23.11 74.91
C LEU A 287 -28.19 22.40 75.50
N ARG A 288 -28.04 22.42 76.82
CA ARG A 288 -27.00 21.68 77.52
C ARG A 288 -27.13 20.16 77.29
N GLY A 289 -28.34 19.62 77.40
CA GLY A 289 -28.63 18.21 77.10
C GLY A 289 -28.26 17.84 75.66
N ASP A 290 -28.59 18.72 74.70
CA ASP A 290 -28.23 18.54 73.30
C ASP A 290 -26.70 18.58 73.09
N ILE A 291 -25.97 19.49 73.76
CA ILE A 291 -24.51 19.54 73.69
C ILE A 291 -23.90 18.26 74.25
N VAL A 292 -24.37 17.75 75.39
CA VAL A 292 -23.89 16.49 75.98
C VAL A 292 -24.13 15.31 75.04
N TYR A 293 -25.30 15.25 74.39
CA TYR A 293 -25.61 14.22 73.39
C TYR A 293 -24.65 14.28 72.20
N HIS A 294 -24.46 15.46 71.60
CA HIS A 294 -23.56 15.62 70.45
C HIS A 294 -22.09 15.37 70.79
N LEU A 295 -21.63 15.79 71.98
CA LEU A 295 -20.29 15.48 72.47
C LEU A 295 -20.09 13.98 72.66
N THR A 296 -21.07 13.28 73.22
CA THR A 296 -21.02 11.82 73.41
C THR A 296 -20.99 11.09 72.05
N ALA A 297 -21.81 11.53 71.10
CA ALA A 297 -21.83 10.97 69.76
C ALA A 297 -20.49 11.20 69.03
N LEU A 298 -19.90 12.39 69.16
CA LEU A 298 -18.58 12.71 68.59
C LEU A 298 -17.47 11.86 69.24
N GLU A 299 -17.47 11.74 70.57
CA GLU A 299 -16.53 10.90 71.33
C GLU A 299 -16.53 9.44 70.87
N LEU A 300 -17.71 8.87 70.61
CA LEU A 300 -17.86 7.52 70.08
C LEU A 300 -17.33 7.34 68.65
N GLN A 301 -17.33 8.39 67.83
CA GLN A 301 -16.86 8.35 66.44
C GLN A 301 -15.37 8.64 66.30
N LEU A 302 -14.77 9.39 67.24
CA LEU A 302 -13.36 9.79 67.18
C LEU A 302 -12.38 8.60 67.18
N SER A 303 -12.61 7.60 68.04
CA SER A 303 -11.71 6.43 68.13
C SER A 303 -11.73 5.55 66.87
N PRO A 304 -12.90 5.13 66.33
CA PRO A 304 -12.97 4.43 65.04
C PRO A 304 -12.38 5.23 63.88
N TRP A 305 -12.60 6.55 63.86
CA TRP A 305 -12.02 7.45 62.87
C TRP A 305 -10.49 7.46 62.93
N ALA A 306 -9.91 7.68 64.11
CA ALA A 306 -8.45 7.67 64.30
C ALA A 306 -7.83 6.32 63.89
N ALA A 307 -8.50 5.21 64.22
CA ALA A 307 -8.06 3.88 63.78
C ALA A 307 -8.05 3.73 62.25
N GLN A 308 -9.07 4.25 61.56
CA GLN A 308 -9.16 4.22 60.10
C GLN A 308 -8.12 5.13 59.42
N VAL A 309 -7.86 6.32 59.99
CA VAL A 309 -6.81 7.23 59.51
C VAL A 309 -5.44 6.58 59.68
N ASN A 310 -5.15 5.97 60.84
CA ASN A 310 -3.89 5.28 61.09
C ASN A 310 -3.68 4.07 60.15
N LYS A 311 -4.75 3.33 59.84
CA LYS A 311 -4.70 2.26 58.84
C LYS A 311 -4.36 2.81 57.44
N SER A 312 -4.97 3.92 57.05
CA SER A 312 -4.70 4.59 55.77
C SER A 312 -3.26 5.10 55.70
N LEU A 313 -2.74 5.65 56.80
CA LEU A 313 -1.34 6.06 56.94
C LEU A 313 -0.37 4.87 56.78
N THR A 314 -0.72 3.72 57.35
CA THR A 314 0.07 2.49 57.20
C THR A 314 0.09 2.01 55.75
N HIS A 315 -1.06 2.00 55.07
CA HIS A 315 -1.12 1.67 53.64
C HIS A 315 -0.31 2.65 52.78
N LEU A 316 -0.36 3.95 53.09
CA LEU A 316 0.42 4.96 52.41
C LEU A 316 1.93 4.75 52.61
N ARG A 317 2.39 4.44 53.82
CA ARG A 317 3.81 4.13 54.11
C ARG A 317 4.29 2.90 53.35
N ASN A 318 3.46 1.87 53.23
CA ASN A 318 3.80 0.69 52.43
C ASN A 318 3.93 1.04 50.95
N ALA A 319 3.00 1.85 50.42
CA ALA A 319 3.09 2.33 49.04
C ALA A 319 4.33 3.21 48.81
N GLN A 320 4.66 4.09 49.76
CA GLN A 320 5.87 4.90 49.73
C GLN A 320 7.14 4.04 49.72
N THR A 321 7.17 3.00 50.56
CA THR A 321 8.32 2.07 50.60
C THR A 321 8.54 1.39 49.24
N PHE A 322 7.46 0.97 48.57
CA PHE A 322 7.55 0.44 47.20
C PHE A 322 8.07 1.48 46.20
N LEU A 323 7.59 2.72 46.29
CA LEU A 323 8.07 3.81 45.43
C LEU A 323 9.57 4.09 45.62
N ASP A 324 10.05 4.06 46.87
CA ASP A 324 11.44 4.35 47.19
C ASP A 324 12.41 3.21 46.83
N THR A 325 11.91 1.96 46.82
CA THR A 325 12.76 0.78 46.64
C THR A 325 12.69 0.17 45.24
N GLU A 326 11.50 0.08 44.65
CA GLU A 326 11.25 -0.70 43.43
C GLU A 326 10.84 0.16 42.23
N ALA A 327 10.26 1.35 42.45
CA ALA A 327 9.67 2.10 41.33
C ALA A 327 10.70 2.55 40.29
N ALA A 328 11.90 2.97 40.69
CA ALA A 328 12.96 3.35 39.75
C ALA A 328 13.36 2.18 38.82
N GLU A 329 13.48 0.96 39.37
CA GLU A 329 13.78 -0.23 38.58
C GLU A 329 12.63 -0.60 37.64
N VAL A 330 11.38 -0.51 38.12
CA VAL A 330 10.19 -0.75 37.30
C VAL A 330 10.11 0.27 36.15
N CYS A 331 10.31 1.56 36.43
CA CYS A 331 10.34 2.63 35.44
C CYS A 331 11.44 2.37 34.39
N PHE A 332 12.65 2.03 34.84
CA PHE A 332 13.77 1.70 33.94
C PHE A 332 13.46 0.51 33.04
N ASN A 333 13.01 -0.62 33.61
CA ASN A 333 12.74 -1.85 32.87
C ASN A 333 11.58 -1.65 31.87
N ARG A 334 10.51 -0.96 32.26
CA ARG A 334 9.39 -0.64 31.36
C ARG A 334 9.82 0.31 30.23
N SER A 335 10.68 1.29 30.54
CA SER A 335 11.25 2.19 29.54
C SER A 335 12.15 1.44 28.57
N ASP A 336 12.97 0.52 29.04
CA ASP A 336 13.84 -0.30 28.17
C ASP A 336 13.04 -1.20 27.23
N VAL A 337 12.04 -1.92 27.74
CA VAL A 337 11.13 -2.73 26.92
C VAL A 337 10.41 -1.89 25.87
N TYR A 338 9.98 -0.68 26.22
CA TYR A 338 9.34 0.23 25.27
C TYR A 338 10.32 0.73 24.19
N ARG A 339 11.52 1.15 24.58
CA ARG A 339 12.61 1.54 23.66
C ARG A 339 12.99 0.40 22.72
N ALA A 340 13.13 -0.82 23.24
CA ALA A 340 13.39 -2.02 22.44
C ALA A 340 12.26 -2.28 21.42
N ARG A 341 11.00 -2.12 21.82
CA ARG A 341 9.85 -2.22 20.93
C ARG A 341 9.89 -1.17 19.82
N LEU A 342 10.24 0.08 20.13
CA LEU A 342 10.39 1.13 19.11
C LEU A 342 11.47 0.77 18.08
N ARG A 343 12.64 0.32 18.53
CA ARG A 343 13.72 -0.15 17.63
C ARG A 343 13.24 -1.31 16.75
N ALA A 344 12.52 -2.27 17.32
CA ALA A 344 11.97 -3.41 16.59
C ALA A 344 10.95 -2.98 15.50
N HIS A 345 10.13 -1.94 15.74
CA HIS A 345 9.23 -1.41 14.71
C HIS A 345 10.01 -0.76 13.55
N LEU A 346 11.09 -0.04 13.85
CA LEU A 346 11.94 0.56 12.82
C LEU A 346 12.64 -0.53 11.97
N ASP A 347 13.12 -1.59 12.61
CA ASP A 347 13.69 -2.75 11.91
C ASP A 347 12.64 -3.46 11.04
N ALA A 348 11.44 -3.69 11.57
CA ALA A 348 10.34 -4.27 10.81
C ALA A 348 9.95 -3.41 9.60
N TYR A 349 9.88 -2.08 9.77
CA TYR A 349 9.59 -1.15 8.69
C TYR A 349 10.67 -1.20 7.60
N ARG A 350 11.95 -1.16 7.98
CA ARG A 350 13.06 -1.29 7.03
C ARG A 350 12.99 -2.60 6.24
N ASN A 351 12.78 -3.73 6.91
CA ASN A 351 12.71 -5.04 6.26
C ASN A 351 11.50 -5.15 5.34
N TYR A 352 10.35 -4.60 5.77
CA TYR A 352 9.15 -4.53 4.95
C TYR A 352 9.39 -3.68 3.69
N THR A 353 9.97 -2.48 3.83
CA THR A 353 10.29 -1.62 2.68
C THR A 353 11.27 -2.31 1.72
N ALA A 354 12.30 -2.99 2.23
CA ALA A 354 13.24 -3.73 1.39
C ALA A 354 12.53 -4.84 0.57
N THR A 355 11.66 -5.60 1.23
CA THR A 355 10.89 -6.67 0.56
C THR A 355 9.94 -6.10 -0.49
N VAL A 356 9.19 -5.05 -0.13
CA VAL A 356 8.27 -4.38 -1.05
C VAL A 356 8.99 -3.82 -2.25
N LEU A 357 10.13 -3.14 -2.09
CA LEU A 357 10.90 -2.59 -3.21
C LEU A 357 11.46 -3.68 -4.14
N ASN A 358 11.94 -4.78 -3.57
CA ASN A 358 12.58 -5.83 -4.35
C ASN A 358 11.59 -6.73 -5.10
N GLU A 359 10.38 -6.91 -4.58
CA GLU A 359 9.42 -7.88 -5.12
C GLU A 359 8.10 -7.29 -5.62
N ARG A 360 7.57 -6.23 -4.99
CA ARG A 360 6.16 -5.81 -5.18
C ARG A 360 5.98 -4.40 -5.73
N CYS A 361 6.89 -3.48 -5.41
CA CYS A 361 6.80 -2.08 -5.78
C CYS A 361 7.38 -1.88 -7.17
N ALA A 362 6.60 -1.28 -8.07
CA ALA A 362 7.00 -1.03 -9.45
C ALA A 362 7.55 -2.30 -10.14
N SER A 363 6.73 -3.36 -10.18
CA SER A 363 7.06 -4.57 -10.96
C SER A 363 7.47 -4.18 -12.38
N CYS A 364 8.54 -4.78 -12.89
CA CYS A 364 8.97 -4.53 -14.27
C CYS A 364 8.26 -5.44 -15.29
N ARG A 365 7.24 -6.20 -14.86
CA ARG A 365 6.39 -7.02 -15.74
C ARG A 365 5.84 -6.27 -16.97
N PRO A 366 5.35 -5.01 -16.88
CA PRO A 366 4.88 -4.29 -18.05
C PRO A 366 5.95 -4.10 -19.14
N LEU A 367 7.23 -4.00 -18.78
CA LEU A 367 8.32 -3.92 -19.77
C LEU A 367 8.47 -5.24 -20.53
N PHE A 368 8.33 -6.36 -19.83
CA PHE A 368 8.34 -7.67 -20.47
C PHE A 368 7.10 -7.88 -21.35
N ASP A 369 5.91 -7.46 -20.89
CA ASP A 369 4.68 -7.60 -21.68
C ASP A 369 4.75 -6.76 -22.98
N ILE A 370 5.38 -5.58 -22.95
CA ILE A 370 5.65 -4.79 -24.17
C ILE A 370 6.61 -5.53 -25.09
N PHE A 371 7.70 -6.09 -24.55
CA PHE A 371 8.65 -6.89 -25.33
C PHE A 371 7.99 -8.11 -25.96
N ASP A 372 7.18 -8.86 -25.20
CA ASP A 372 6.45 -10.04 -25.68
C ASP A 372 5.41 -9.67 -26.75
N ALA A 373 4.67 -8.57 -26.56
CA ALA A 373 3.73 -8.07 -27.55
C ALA A 373 4.43 -7.67 -28.86
N MET A 374 5.57 -6.97 -28.78
CA MET A 374 6.35 -6.60 -29.96
C MET A 374 6.91 -7.83 -30.67
N ARG A 375 7.44 -8.79 -29.91
CA ARG A 375 7.91 -10.07 -30.45
C ARG A 375 6.79 -10.83 -31.18
N MET A 376 5.63 -10.95 -30.54
CA MET A 376 4.46 -11.62 -31.12
C MET A 376 3.98 -10.92 -32.40
N LEU A 377 3.95 -9.59 -32.39
CA LEU A 377 3.63 -8.78 -33.57
C LEU A 377 4.59 -9.10 -34.73
N PHE A 378 5.90 -8.94 -34.53
CA PHE A 378 6.89 -9.16 -35.58
C PHE A 378 6.94 -10.60 -36.08
N CYS A 379 6.83 -11.58 -35.21
CA CYS A 379 7.03 -12.96 -35.62
C CYS A 379 5.75 -13.62 -36.13
N HIS A 380 4.67 -13.55 -35.36
CA HIS A 380 3.45 -14.25 -35.73
C HIS A 380 2.54 -13.46 -36.66
N HIS A 381 2.50 -12.14 -36.56
CA HIS A 381 1.61 -11.33 -37.40
C HIS A 381 2.28 -10.81 -38.69
N ILE A 382 3.61 -10.92 -38.80
CA ILE A 382 4.37 -10.35 -39.93
C ILE A 382 5.20 -11.44 -40.61
N MET A 383 6.16 -12.04 -39.91
CA MET A 383 7.06 -13.03 -40.53
C MET A 383 6.33 -14.33 -40.94
N ASP A 384 5.43 -14.86 -40.11
CA ASP A 384 4.67 -16.07 -40.43
C ASP A 384 3.80 -15.93 -41.70
N PRO A 385 2.99 -14.86 -41.88
CA PRO A 385 2.27 -14.61 -43.12
C PRO A 385 3.18 -14.45 -44.35
N MET A 386 4.29 -13.72 -44.25
CA MET A 386 5.26 -13.59 -45.35
C MET A 386 5.83 -14.96 -45.74
N ASN A 387 6.12 -15.80 -44.73
CA ASN A 387 6.56 -17.17 -44.96
C ASN A 387 5.51 -18.05 -45.63
N GLY A 388 4.26 -17.93 -45.21
CA GLY A 388 3.13 -18.59 -45.88
C GLY A 388 2.95 -18.14 -47.33
N LEU A 389 3.10 -16.82 -47.59
CA LEU A 389 2.93 -16.24 -48.91
C LEU A 389 3.97 -16.74 -49.91
N TRP A 390 5.27 -16.67 -49.61
CA TRP A 390 6.28 -17.17 -50.56
C TRP A 390 6.16 -18.67 -50.78
N PHE A 391 5.83 -19.46 -49.74
CA PHE A 391 5.64 -20.90 -49.89
C PHE A 391 4.44 -21.21 -50.81
N SER A 392 3.32 -20.49 -50.65
CA SER A 392 2.15 -20.64 -51.50
C SER A 392 2.42 -20.21 -52.96
N ALA A 393 3.16 -19.11 -53.16
CA ALA A 393 3.56 -18.63 -54.48
C ALA A 393 4.51 -19.61 -55.18
N PHE A 394 5.44 -20.20 -54.43
CA PHE A 394 6.31 -21.27 -54.90
C PHE A 394 5.51 -22.50 -55.38
N LEU A 395 4.50 -22.94 -54.62
CA LEU A 395 3.61 -24.03 -55.04
C LEU A 395 2.82 -23.68 -56.30
N CYS A 396 2.35 -22.43 -56.42
CA CYS A 396 1.66 -21.96 -57.62
C CYS A 396 2.58 -22.01 -58.86
N LEU A 397 3.82 -21.53 -58.73
CA LEU A 397 4.84 -21.63 -59.78
C LEU A 397 5.13 -23.08 -60.17
N PHE A 398 5.20 -23.99 -59.20
CA PHE A 398 5.36 -25.42 -59.44
C PHE A 398 4.20 -25.99 -60.26
N PHE A 399 2.95 -25.70 -59.89
CA PHE A 399 1.77 -26.13 -60.66
C PHE A 399 1.75 -25.53 -62.07
N TRP A 400 2.13 -24.27 -62.23
CA TRP A 400 2.21 -23.61 -63.53
C TRP A 400 3.30 -24.19 -64.44
N ALA A 401 4.44 -24.60 -63.87
CA ALA A 401 5.48 -25.30 -64.60
C ALA A 401 4.98 -26.62 -65.18
N VAL A 402 4.09 -27.33 -64.48
CA VAL A 402 3.42 -28.54 -64.98
C VAL A 402 2.29 -28.23 -65.96
N ALA A 403 1.49 -27.18 -65.69
CA ALA A 403 0.34 -26.81 -66.52
C ALA A 403 0.73 -26.28 -67.91
N THR A 404 1.90 -25.65 -68.04
CA THR A 404 2.38 -25.07 -69.30
C THR A 404 2.57 -26.13 -70.41
N PRO A 405 3.37 -27.20 -70.23
CA PRO A 405 3.51 -28.23 -71.26
C PRO A 405 2.20 -28.97 -71.54
N LEU A 406 1.36 -29.19 -70.51
CA LEU A 406 0.04 -29.77 -70.69
C LEU A 406 -0.83 -28.91 -71.60
N SER A 407 -0.87 -27.60 -71.37
CA SER A 407 -1.65 -26.66 -72.18
C SER A 407 -1.20 -26.64 -73.64
N LEU A 408 0.11 -26.69 -73.90
CA LEU A 408 0.67 -26.74 -75.26
C LEU A 408 0.37 -28.08 -75.96
N MET A 409 0.45 -29.19 -75.23
CA MET A 409 0.09 -30.51 -75.76
C MET A 409 -1.41 -30.59 -76.08
N LEU A 410 -2.28 -30.13 -75.17
CA LEU A 410 -3.73 -30.07 -75.40
C LEU A 410 -4.09 -29.17 -76.59
N SER A 411 -3.43 -28.01 -76.74
CA SER A 411 -3.64 -27.13 -77.88
C SER A 411 -3.28 -27.81 -79.21
N SER A 412 -2.16 -28.54 -79.25
CA SER A 412 -1.75 -29.33 -80.41
C SER A 412 -2.78 -30.42 -80.74
N THR A 413 -3.36 -31.09 -79.74
CA THR A 413 -4.40 -32.10 -79.95
C THR A 413 -5.71 -31.50 -80.43
N TYR A 414 -6.17 -30.37 -79.87
CA TYR A 414 -7.39 -29.69 -80.32
C TYR A 414 -7.27 -29.20 -81.77
N ARG A 415 -6.11 -28.68 -82.16
CA ARG A 415 -5.85 -28.31 -83.57
C ARG A 415 -5.90 -29.52 -84.52
N ARG A 416 -5.42 -30.69 -84.08
CA ARG A 416 -5.51 -31.94 -84.88
C ARG A 416 -6.96 -32.42 -85.00
N LEU A 417 -7.73 -32.34 -83.92
CA LEU A 417 -9.16 -32.68 -83.88
C LEU A 417 -9.97 -31.79 -84.83
N GLU A 418 -9.71 -30.48 -84.85
CA GLU A 418 -10.35 -29.56 -85.79
C GLU A 418 -10.09 -29.94 -87.26
N ILE A 419 -8.82 -30.22 -87.62
CA ILE A 419 -8.45 -30.62 -88.99
C ILE A 419 -9.10 -31.96 -89.39
N LEU A 420 -9.28 -32.88 -88.44
CA LEU A 420 -9.96 -34.15 -88.67
C LEU A 420 -11.47 -33.94 -88.85
N SER A 421 -12.09 -33.13 -88.00
CA SER A 421 -13.51 -32.76 -88.06
C SER A 421 -13.84 -32.07 -89.39
N SER A 422 -13.00 -31.12 -89.82
CA SER A 422 -13.18 -30.40 -91.10
C SER A 422 -12.97 -31.26 -92.34
N LYS A 423 -12.38 -32.46 -92.21
CA LYS A 423 -12.21 -33.43 -93.30
C LYS A 423 -13.31 -34.49 -93.33
N LEU A 424 -14.08 -34.61 -92.26
CA LEU A 424 -15.18 -35.56 -92.10
C LEU A 424 -16.55 -34.95 -92.44
N GLN A 425 -16.67 -33.62 -92.38
CA GLN A 425 -17.70 -32.82 -93.06
C GLN A 425 -17.33 -32.57 -94.52
#